data_AF-A0A359B0U4-F1
#
_entry.id   AF-A0A359B0U4-F1
#
_cell.length_a   1.000
_cell.length_b   1.000
_cell.length_c   1.000
_cell.angle_alpha   90.00
_cell.angle_beta   90.00
_cell.angle_gamma   90.00
#
_symmetry.space_group_name_H-M   'P 1'
#
loop_
_entity.id
_entity.type
_entity.pdbx_description
1 polymer ?
#
loop_
_entity_poly.entity_id
_entity_poly.type
_entity_poly.pdbx_seq_one_letter_code
_entity_poly.pdbx_strand_id
1 'polypeptide(L)'
;MKIKILFLLGFIVLLIASCKHDDDNVQTGYKVGDYYPDPNVTFRSPGVVASGTAPAGIVFWLDPQDSRHGKIVSLDETKAHWSTIYSTTSATDTGNGLTNILQIKKQDDTFSHYPAFAWTHRKNKADETYSNASATGVWYLPAKNELKVLYAGYSGITSLWDDFSNMPDYNNPNRAAARKAFDSKLEAAGGNAFTTNYYWSSSEGDNSLAWEVNFSNGYTTNLNESSPDMARCILNF
;
A
#
# COMPACT_ATOMS: atom_id res chain seq x y z
N MET A 1 -26.30 39.61 70.45
CA MET A 1 -26.37 38.53 69.44
C MET A 1 -25.35 38.85 68.35
N LYS A 2 -24.38 37.96 68.13
CA LYS A 2 -23.14 38.17 67.37
C LYS A 2 -23.25 37.59 65.96
N ILE A 3 -22.70 38.36 65.01
CA ILE A 3 -21.85 37.95 63.87
C ILE A 3 -22.55 37.39 62.60
N LYS A 4 -22.28 38.13 61.51
CA LYS A 4 -22.42 37.81 60.08
C LYS A 4 -21.57 36.60 59.69
N ILE A 5 -21.95 35.87 58.63
CA ILE A 5 -21.05 35.52 57.50
C ILE A 5 -21.90 35.21 56.27
N LEU A 6 -21.40 35.75 55.17
CA LEU A 6 -21.91 35.87 53.81
C LEU A 6 -21.38 34.69 52.98
N PHE A 7 -22.14 34.13 52.03
CA PHE A 7 -21.53 33.48 50.86
C PHE A 7 -22.23 33.91 49.57
N LEU A 8 -21.36 34.28 48.65
CA LEU A 8 -21.54 35.01 47.41
C LEU A 8 -21.81 34.01 46.27
N LEU A 9 -22.80 34.26 45.41
CA LEU A 9 -22.92 33.60 44.11
C LEU A 9 -23.10 34.69 43.04
N GLY A 10 -21.97 35.06 42.43
CA GLY A 10 -21.93 35.97 41.28
C GLY A 10 -22.22 35.22 39.99
N PHE A 11 -23.24 35.65 39.27
CA PHE A 11 -23.49 35.28 37.88
C PHE A 11 -22.65 36.20 36.98
N ILE A 12 -21.68 35.64 36.24
CA ILE A 12 -20.99 36.32 35.15
C ILE A 12 -21.42 35.65 33.85
N VAL A 13 -22.20 36.37 33.05
CA VAL A 13 -22.45 36.03 31.65
C VAL A 13 -21.23 36.49 30.87
N LEU A 14 -20.39 35.54 30.44
CA LEU A 14 -19.27 35.82 29.55
C LEU A 14 -19.71 35.62 28.11
N LEU A 15 -19.92 36.74 27.40
CA LEU A 15 -20.08 36.79 25.96
C LEU A 15 -18.69 36.54 25.34
N ILE A 16 -18.44 35.35 24.81
CA ILE A 16 -17.18 35.07 24.10
C ILE A 16 -17.41 35.39 22.62
N ALA A 17 -16.80 36.47 22.14
CA ALA A 17 -16.63 36.71 20.71
C ALA A 17 -15.83 35.54 20.14
N SER A 18 -16.42 34.80 19.18
CA SER A 18 -15.68 33.81 18.42
C SER A 18 -14.71 34.56 17.50
N CYS A 19 -13.44 34.58 17.88
CA CYS A 19 -12.36 34.91 16.95
C CYS A 19 -12.35 33.82 15.88
N LYS A 20 -12.65 34.23 14.65
CA LYS A 20 -12.46 33.45 13.44
C LYS A 20 -10.99 33.03 13.36
N HIS A 21 -10.70 31.78 13.73
CA HIS A 21 -9.47 31.15 13.27
C HIS A 21 -9.78 30.72 11.83
N ASP A 22 -9.28 31.49 10.87
CA ASP A 22 -8.98 30.93 9.56
C ASP A 22 -7.88 29.90 9.83
N ASP A 23 -8.28 28.62 9.93
CA ASP A 23 -7.35 27.49 9.97
C ASP A 23 -7.39 26.84 8.59
N ASP A 24 -6.22 26.81 7.99
CA ASP A 24 -5.94 26.30 6.66
C ASP A 24 -6.50 24.89 6.47
N ASN A 25 -7.38 24.74 5.48
CA ASN A 25 -7.73 23.51 4.77
C ASN A 25 -7.24 22.20 5.41
N VAL A 26 -7.88 21.77 6.50
CA VAL A 26 -7.69 20.43 7.07
C VAL A 26 -8.22 19.44 6.04
N GLN A 27 -7.36 18.88 5.21
CA GLN A 27 -7.72 17.79 4.31
C GLN A 27 -8.18 16.61 5.19
N THR A 28 -9.48 16.33 5.19
CA THR A 28 -10.17 15.43 6.14
C THR A 28 -9.93 13.93 5.90
N GLY A 29 -8.78 13.55 5.31
CA GLY A 29 -8.43 12.15 5.03
C GLY A 29 -7.51 11.99 3.82
N TYR A 30 -6.95 10.80 3.65
CA TYR A 30 -6.17 10.45 2.45
C TYR A 30 -7.07 10.25 1.23
N LYS A 31 -6.45 10.36 0.05
CA LYS A 31 -7.02 10.02 -1.26
C LYS A 31 -6.10 9.04 -1.97
N VAL A 32 -6.67 8.26 -2.89
CA VAL A 32 -5.85 7.48 -3.83
C VAL A 32 -4.92 8.42 -4.59
N GLY A 33 -3.65 8.05 -4.64
CA GLY A 33 -2.56 8.84 -5.19
C GLY A 33 -1.84 9.71 -4.16
N ASP A 34 -2.35 9.89 -2.94
CA ASP A 34 -1.64 10.68 -1.92
C ASP A 34 -0.34 10.00 -1.48
N TYR A 35 0.66 10.82 -1.14
CA TYR A 35 1.85 10.33 -0.46
C TYR A 35 1.52 10.01 0.99
N TYR A 36 2.12 8.94 1.52
CA TYR A 36 2.00 8.55 2.92
C TYR A 36 3.38 8.59 3.59
N PRO A 37 3.53 9.13 4.81
CA PRO A 37 2.45 9.58 5.71
C PRO A 37 2.00 11.03 5.47
N ASP A 38 2.66 11.79 4.60
CA ASP A 38 2.35 13.21 4.42
C ASP A 38 1.81 13.48 3.01
N PRO A 39 0.49 13.71 2.84
CA PRO A 39 -0.10 13.98 1.54
C PRO A 39 0.37 15.32 0.94
N ASN A 40 0.92 16.22 1.76
CA ASN A 40 1.35 17.56 1.37
C ASN A 40 2.86 17.66 1.14
N VAL A 41 3.59 16.54 1.17
CA VAL A 41 5.03 16.52 0.88
C VAL A 41 5.32 17.12 -0.50
N THR A 42 6.36 17.94 -0.56
CA THR A 42 6.86 18.55 -1.81
C THR A 42 8.31 18.18 -2.06
N PHE A 43 8.71 18.17 -3.33
CA PHE A 43 10.06 17.78 -3.74
C PHE A 43 10.74 18.91 -4.52
N ARG A 44 12.01 19.19 -4.23
CA ARG A 44 12.83 20.14 -5.02
C ARG A 44 13.48 19.47 -6.24
N SER A 45 13.65 18.17 -6.16
CA SER A 45 14.10 17.26 -7.22
C SER A 45 13.64 15.84 -6.86
N PRO A 46 13.62 14.89 -7.80
CA PRO A 46 13.24 13.50 -7.52
C PRO A 46 13.90 12.94 -6.25
N GLY A 47 13.09 12.47 -5.29
CA GLY A 47 13.52 11.87 -4.02
C GLY A 47 14.04 12.85 -2.97
N VAL A 48 14.01 14.16 -3.26
CA VAL A 48 14.59 15.17 -2.38
C VAL A 48 13.49 16.09 -1.84
N VAL A 49 13.05 15.80 -0.61
CA VAL A 49 11.99 16.54 0.10
C VAL A 49 12.37 18.01 0.28
N ALA A 50 11.50 18.90 -0.20
CA ALA A 50 11.58 20.34 0.00
C ALA A 50 10.87 20.77 1.30
N SER A 51 9.69 20.20 1.56
CA SER A 51 8.89 20.42 2.78
C SER A 51 8.03 19.18 3.06
N GLY A 52 7.71 18.94 4.32
CA GLY A 52 6.93 17.79 4.78
C GLY A 52 7.76 16.57 5.17
N THR A 53 7.10 15.43 5.25
CA THR A 53 7.72 14.13 5.61
C THR A 53 8.04 13.30 4.37
N ALA A 54 9.23 12.71 4.32
CA ALA A 54 9.58 11.80 3.23
C ALA A 54 8.56 10.64 3.12
N PRO A 55 8.04 10.35 1.92
CA PRO A 55 7.03 9.32 1.76
C PRO A 55 7.64 7.92 1.93
N ALA A 56 6.88 7.04 2.59
CA ALA A 56 7.13 5.61 2.57
C ALA A 56 6.52 4.94 1.32
N GLY A 57 5.45 5.53 0.77
CA GLY A 57 4.72 4.99 -0.36
C GLY A 57 3.60 5.91 -0.83
N ILE A 58 2.80 5.39 -1.76
CA ILE A 58 1.64 6.08 -2.32
C ILE A 58 0.38 5.29 -2.02
N VAL A 59 -0.66 5.97 -1.52
CA VAL A 59 -1.98 5.40 -1.26
C VAL A 59 -2.61 4.91 -2.57
N PHE A 60 -3.01 3.65 -2.64
CA PHE A 60 -3.69 3.10 -3.82
C PHE A 60 -5.12 2.61 -3.53
N TRP A 61 -5.45 2.43 -2.26
CA TRP A 61 -6.76 1.97 -1.81
C TRP A 61 -7.05 2.53 -0.42
N LEU A 62 -8.32 2.81 -0.14
CA LEU A 62 -8.83 3.27 1.14
C LEU A 62 -9.97 2.37 1.58
N ASP A 63 -10.10 2.17 2.89
CA ASP A 63 -11.25 1.48 3.44
C ASP A 63 -12.53 2.27 3.12
N PRO A 64 -13.52 1.66 2.44
CA PRO A 64 -14.79 2.32 2.13
C PRO A 64 -15.56 2.79 3.37
N GLN A 65 -15.26 2.23 4.54
CA GLN A 65 -15.89 2.56 5.82
C GLN A 65 -15.09 3.61 6.62
N ASP A 66 -13.79 3.74 6.39
CA ASP A 66 -12.92 4.67 7.11
C ASP A 66 -11.69 5.09 6.28
N SER A 67 -11.73 6.28 5.68
CA SER A 67 -10.63 6.82 4.87
C SER A 67 -9.33 7.12 5.63
N ARG A 68 -9.31 6.92 6.95
CA ARG A 68 -8.06 6.95 7.74
C ARG A 68 -7.27 5.65 7.61
N HIS A 69 -7.92 4.60 7.12
CA HIS A 69 -7.33 3.31 6.86
C HIS A 69 -7.23 3.03 5.37
N GLY A 70 -6.17 2.34 4.97
CA GLY A 70 -5.95 2.06 3.56
C GLY A 70 -4.72 1.21 3.30
N LYS A 71 -4.30 1.21 2.03
CA LYS A 71 -3.10 0.52 1.58
C LYS A 71 -2.22 1.45 0.77
N ILE A 72 -0.92 1.34 1.01
CA ILE A 72 0.12 2.02 0.23
C ILE A 72 0.97 1.01 -0.53
N VAL A 73 1.52 1.45 -1.65
CA VAL A 73 2.53 0.71 -2.42
C VAL A 73 3.92 1.30 -2.16
N SER A 74 4.95 0.46 -2.11
CA SER A 74 6.34 0.90 -1.96
C SER A 74 6.81 1.73 -3.16
N LEU A 75 7.74 2.66 -2.90
CA LEU A 75 8.34 3.49 -3.95
C LEU A 75 9.33 2.71 -4.82
N ASP A 76 10.04 1.76 -4.20
CA ASP A 76 11.03 0.89 -4.80
C ASP A 76 10.44 -0.46 -5.20
N GLU A 77 11.18 -1.13 -6.08
CA GLU A 77 10.89 -2.48 -6.58
C GLU A 77 12.19 -3.29 -6.71
N THR A 78 12.06 -4.59 -6.89
CA THR A 78 13.19 -5.48 -7.18
C THR A 78 12.82 -6.49 -8.24
N LYS A 79 13.83 -7.11 -8.87
CA LYS A 79 13.64 -8.30 -9.70
C LYS A 79 14.17 -9.52 -8.94
N ALA A 80 13.31 -10.50 -8.70
CA ALA A 80 13.63 -11.65 -7.87
C ALA A 80 12.86 -12.90 -8.30
N HIS A 81 13.34 -14.07 -7.88
CA HIS A 81 12.57 -15.31 -7.95
C HIS A 81 11.49 -15.30 -6.87
N TRP A 82 10.34 -15.91 -7.16
CA TRP A 82 9.32 -16.17 -6.16
C TRP A 82 9.79 -17.26 -5.19
N SER A 83 10.28 -18.38 -5.76
CA SER A 83 10.93 -19.49 -5.04
C SER A 83 12.13 -20.01 -5.83
N THR A 84 13.11 -20.59 -5.14
CA THR A 84 14.25 -21.31 -5.74
C THR A 84 14.14 -22.83 -5.62
N ILE A 85 13.02 -23.33 -5.07
CA ILE A 85 12.73 -24.75 -4.89
C ILE A 85 11.28 -25.05 -5.29
N TYR A 86 11.00 -26.27 -5.72
CA TYR A 86 9.63 -26.73 -5.97
C TYR A 86 9.04 -27.32 -4.70
N SER A 87 8.12 -26.62 -4.07
CA SER A 87 7.46 -27.05 -2.84
C SER A 87 6.08 -26.40 -2.72
N THR A 88 5.09 -27.16 -2.25
CA THR A 88 3.77 -26.60 -1.92
C THR A 88 3.84 -25.80 -0.63
N THR A 89 3.63 -24.50 -0.74
CA THR A 89 3.72 -23.54 0.36
C THR A 89 2.38 -23.32 1.08
N SER A 90 1.26 -23.67 0.44
CA SER A 90 -0.09 -23.32 0.93
C SER A 90 -0.31 -21.81 1.06
N ALA A 91 0.55 -20.98 0.45
CA ALA A 91 0.43 -19.54 0.39
C ALA A 91 -0.56 -19.12 -0.71
N THR A 92 -1.78 -19.67 -0.67
CA THR A 92 -2.76 -19.59 -1.77
C THR A 92 -3.82 -18.51 -1.60
N ASP A 93 -3.78 -17.72 -0.52
CA ASP A 93 -4.74 -16.63 -0.31
C ASP A 93 -4.62 -15.62 -1.46
N THR A 94 -5.75 -15.30 -2.08
CA THR A 94 -5.79 -14.39 -3.24
C THR A 94 -6.07 -12.95 -2.84
N GLY A 95 -6.54 -12.68 -1.62
CA GLY A 95 -6.93 -11.36 -1.15
C GLY A 95 -6.09 -10.80 0.00
N ASN A 96 -5.24 -11.61 0.63
CA ASN A 96 -4.43 -11.17 1.76
C ASN A 96 -2.99 -11.73 1.73
N GLY A 97 -2.05 -10.90 1.30
CA GLY A 97 -0.64 -11.27 1.24
C GLY A 97 0.03 -11.45 2.60
N LEU A 98 -0.51 -10.86 3.69
CA LEU A 98 -0.04 -11.12 5.05
C LEU A 98 -0.28 -12.58 5.46
N THR A 99 -1.42 -13.16 5.07
CA THR A 99 -1.69 -14.58 5.28
C THR A 99 -0.65 -15.45 4.58
N ASN A 100 -0.30 -15.10 3.34
CA ASN A 100 0.64 -15.88 2.53
C ASN A 100 2.07 -15.81 3.06
N ILE A 101 2.59 -14.62 3.35
CA ILE A 101 3.96 -14.48 3.86
C ILE A 101 4.13 -15.17 5.23
N LEU A 102 3.08 -15.24 6.05
CA LEU A 102 3.08 -16.04 7.27
C LEU A 102 3.23 -17.55 6.98
N GLN A 103 2.58 -18.08 5.95
CA GLN A 103 2.76 -19.50 5.58
C GLN A 103 4.18 -19.76 5.10
N ILE A 104 4.73 -18.90 4.26
CA ILE A 104 6.12 -19.00 3.80
C ILE A 104 7.07 -18.96 5.00
N LYS A 105 6.89 -17.99 5.91
CA LYS A 105 7.74 -17.86 7.11
C LYS A 105 7.69 -19.08 8.02
N LYS A 106 6.56 -19.77 8.12
CA LYS A 106 6.45 -21.02 8.90
C LYS A 106 7.27 -22.17 8.31
N GLN A 107 7.51 -22.15 6.99
CA GLN A 107 8.27 -23.18 6.29
C GLN A 107 9.75 -22.82 6.17
N ASP A 108 10.05 -21.54 5.96
CA ASP A 108 11.39 -20.97 5.87
C ASP A 108 11.41 -19.61 6.57
N ASP A 109 11.81 -19.60 7.84
CA ASP A 109 11.76 -18.42 8.70
C ASP A 109 12.73 -17.31 8.28
N THR A 110 13.76 -17.67 7.50
CA THR A 110 14.75 -16.78 6.91
C THR A 110 14.42 -16.34 5.48
N PHE A 111 13.40 -16.93 4.85
CA PHE A 111 13.07 -16.77 3.43
C PHE A 111 14.23 -17.13 2.48
N SER A 112 15.12 -18.04 2.89
CA SER A 112 16.31 -18.40 2.13
C SER A 112 16.01 -18.93 0.71
N HIS A 113 14.89 -19.62 0.55
CA HIS A 113 14.43 -20.12 -0.75
C HIS A 113 13.41 -19.21 -1.44
N TYR A 114 13.06 -18.06 -0.84
CA TYR A 114 11.96 -17.20 -1.30
C TYR A 114 12.44 -15.75 -1.49
N PRO A 115 13.27 -15.45 -2.52
CA PRO A 115 13.98 -14.18 -2.63
C PRO A 115 13.10 -12.92 -2.66
N ALA A 116 11.94 -12.95 -3.33
CA ALA A 116 10.99 -11.84 -3.34
C ALA A 116 10.43 -11.54 -1.93
N PHE A 117 10.17 -12.58 -1.14
CA PHE A 117 9.71 -12.48 0.25
C PHE A 117 10.86 -12.02 1.16
N ALA A 118 12.08 -12.50 0.95
CA ALA A 118 13.27 -12.03 1.68
C ALA A 118 13.52 -10.53 1.46
N TRP A 119 13.40 -10.05 0.21
CA TRP A 119 13.50 -8.61 -0.08
C TRP A 119 12.43 -7.80 0.63
N THR A 120 11.19 -8.28 0.58
CA THR A 120 10.05 -7.68 1.31
C THR A 120 10.32 -7.62 2.82
N HIS A 121 10.79 -8.72 3.42
CA HIS A 121 11.02 -8.82 4.86
C HIS A 121 12.08 -7.83 5.35
N ARG A 122 13.14 -7.60 4.57
CA ARG A 122 14.20 -6.62 4.90
C ARG A 122 13.71 -5.17 5.02
N LYS A 123 12.50 -4.85 4.53
CA LYS A 123 11.89 -3.54 4.71
C LYS A 123 11.22 -3.35 6.07
N ASN A 124 11.05 -4.44 6.83
CA ASN A 124 10.41 -4.45 8.14
C ASN A 124 11.45 -4.52 9.26
N LYS A 125 10.96 -4.53 10.50
CA LYS A 125 11.78 -4.90 11.65
C LYS A 125 12.26 -6.35 11.50
N ALA A 126 13.48 -6.61 11.97
CA ALA A 126 14.11 -7.92 11.84
C ALA A 126 13.35 -9.04 12.58
N ASP A 127 12.54 -8.70 13.58
CA ASP A 127 11.73 -9.63 14.37
C ASP A 127 10.27 -9.74 13.90
N GLU A 128 9.92 -9.21 12.71
CA GLU A 128 8.57 -9.32 12.17
C GLU A 128 8.16 -10.79 11.96
N THR A 129 6.99 -11.15 12.48
CA THR A 129 6.48 -12.54 12.50
C THR A 129 5.32 -12.76 11.56
N TYR A 130 4.67 -11.70 11.08
CA TYR A 130 3.45 -11.73 10.27
C TYR A 130 2.29 -12.47 10.94
N SER A 131 2.33 -12.63 12.26
CA SER A 131 1.36 -13.42 13.03
C SER A 131 -0.04 -12.79 13.10
N ASN A 132 -0.18 -11.52 12.72
CA ASN A 132 -1.44 -10.82 12.59
C ASN A 132 -1.76 -10.57 11.10
N ALA A 133 -2.75 -11.27 10.57
CA ALA A 133 -3.21 -11.13 9.18
C ALA A 133 -3.86 -9.76 8.87
N SER A 134 -4.07 -8.92 9.89
CA SER A 134 -4.58 -7.55 9.79
C SER A 134 -3.56 -6.52 10.29
N ALA A 135 -2.27 -6.87 10.34
CA ALA A 135 -1.23 -5.95 10.76
C ALA A 135 -1.20 -4.69 9.87
N THR A 136 -0.98 -3.54 10.51
CA THR A 136 -0.69 -2.26 9.87
C THR A 136 0.78 -1.91 10.08
N GLY A 137 1.35 -1.07 9.21
CA GLY A 137 2.75 -0.67 9.30
C GLY A 137 3.76 -1.75 8.89
N VAL A 138 3.30 -2.87 8.32
CA VAL A 138 4.13 -4.00 7.90
C VAL A 138 4.08 -4.13 6.37
N TRP A 139 5.26 -4.18 5.74
CA TRP A 139 5.41 -4.45 4.32
C TRP A 139 5.29 -5.95 4.03
N TYR A 140 4.48 -6.29 3.04
CA TYR A 140 4.33 -7.66 2.54
C TYR A 140 4.25 -7.67 1.00
N LEU A 141 4.53 -8.83 0.41
CA LEU A 141 4.30 -9.04 -1.01
C LEU A 141 2.78 -9.19 -1.19
N PRO A 142 2.14 -8.38 -2.05
CA PRO A 142 0.69 -8.37 -2.21
C PRO A 142 0.17 -9.71 -2.72
N ALA A 143 -1.00 -10.15 -2.23
CA ALA A 143 -1.71 -11.24 -2.88
C ALA A 143 -2.21 -10.82 -4.27
N LYS A 144 -2.57 -11.81 -5.10
CA LYS A 144 -2.97 -11.59 -6.50
C LYS A 144 -4.05 -10.52 -6.66
N ASN A 145 -5.12 -10.59 -5.89
CA ASN A 145 -6.20 -9.61 -5.99
C ASN A 145 -5.80 -8.26 -5.40
N GLU A 146 -4.85 -8.20 -4.46
CA GLU A 146 -4.31 -6.92 -3.98
C GLU A 146 -3.47 -6.21 -5.05
N LEU A 147 -2.70 -6.94 -5.88
CA LEU A 147 -2.06 -6.37 -7.07
C LEU A 147 -3.08 -5.87 -8.08
N LYS A 148 -4.17 -6.62 -8.30
CA LYS A 148 -5.25 -6.18 -9.19
C LYS A 148 -5.94 -4.94 -8.65
N VAL A 149 -6.18 -4.86 -7.33
CA VAL A 149 -6.71 -3.64 -6.66
C VAL A 149 -5.74 -2.47 -6.83
N LEU A 150 -4.43 -2.70 -6.69
CA LEU A 150 -3.41 -1.68 -6.94
C LEU A 150 -3.52 -1.15 -8.38
N TYR A 151 -3.46 -2.03 -9.38
CA TYR A 151 -3.59 -1.65 -10.79
C TYR A 151 -4.92 -0.93 -11.10
N ALA A 152 -6.02 -1.42 -10.53
CA ALA A 152 -7.35 -0.83 -10.64
C ALA A 152 -7.40 0.60 -10.06
N GLY A 153 -6.89 0.76 -8.83
CA GLY A 153 -6.97 1.99 -8.05
C GLY A 153 -6.36 3.18 -8.78
N TYR A 154 -5.13 3.03 -9.29
CA TYR A 154 -4.49 4.09 -10.06
C TYR A 154 -4.90 4.13 -11.54
N SER A 155 -5.63 3.12 -12.03
CA SER A 155 -6.35 3.18 -13.32
C SER A 155 -7.71 3.88 -13.21
N GLY A 156 -8.15 4.25 -12.00
CA GLY A 156 -9.42 4.93 -11.77
C GLY A 156 -10.65 4.02 -11.83
N ILE A 157 -10.49 2.72 -11.58
CA ILE A 157 -11.60 1.77 -11.44
C ILE A 157 -11.51 1.03 -10.10
N THR A 158 -12.60 0.43 -9.65
CA THR A 158 -12.65 -0.34 -8.39
C THR A 158 -13.00 -1.81 -8.59
N SER A 159 -13.47 -2.18 -9.79
CA SER A 159 -13.85 -3.54 -10.12
C SER A 159 -12.64 -4.41 -10.46
N LEU A 160 -12.63 -5.63 -9.93
CA LEU A 160 -11.73 -6.68 -10.39
C LEU A 160 -12.25 -7.31 -11.69
N TRP A 161 -11.34 -7.96 -12.41
CA TRP A 161 -11.62 -8.69 -13.64
C TRP A 161 -11.21 -10.16 -13.50
N ASP A 162 -11.58 -10.98 -14.47
CA ASP A 162 -11.26 -12.41 -14.44
C ASP A 162 -9.76 -12.66 -14.62
N ASP A 163 -9.29 -13.78 -14.07
CA ASP A 163 -7.93 -14.24 -14.34
C ASP A 163 -7.77 -14.63 -15.81
N PHE A 164 -6.53 -14.65 -16.30
CA PHE A 164 -6.19 -14.88 -17.71
C PHE A 164 -6.84 -13.89 -18.68
N SER A 165 -7.22 -12.72 -18.17
CA SER A 165 -7.84 -11.63 -18.93
C SER A 165 -7.16 -10.30 -18.62
N ASN A 166 -7.21 -9.38 -19.59
CA ASN A 166 -6.81 -7.99 -19.36
C ASN A 166 -7.84 -7.27 -18.50
N MET A 167 -7.42 -6.22 -17.80
CA MET A 167 -8.37 -5.29 -17.18
C MET A 167 -9.30 -4.70 -18.25
N PRO A 168 -10.63 -4.64 -18.00
CA PRO A 168 -11.59 -3.97 -18.88
C PRO A 168 -11.14 -2.55 -19.24
N ASP A 169 -11.33 -2.18 -20.51
CA ASP A 169 -10.87 -0.93 -21.15
C ASP A 169 -9.50 -0.41 -20.65
N TYR A 170 -8.52 -1.30 -20.46
CA TYR A 170 -7.17 -0.90 -20.04
C TYR A 170 -6.55 0.15 -20.98
N ASN A 171 -6.94 0.14 -22.27
CA ASN A 171 -6.51 1.06 -23.30
C ASN A 171 -7.28 2.39 -23.33
N ASN A 172 -8.24 2.61 -22.42
CA ASN A 172 -8.93 3.88 -22.32
C ASN A 172 -7.91 5.02 -22.03
N PRO A 173 -7.90 6.10 -22.82
CA PRO A 173 -6.87 7.15 -22.71
C PRO A 173 -6.88 7.86 -21.35
N ASN A 174 -8.04 8.01 -20.71
CA ASN A 174 -8.12 8.62 -19.37
C ASN A 174 -7.49 7.73 -18.32
N ARG A 175 -7.66 6.40 -18.43
CA ARG A 175 -7.03 5.42 -17.53
C ARG A 175 -5.53 5.38 -17.75
N ALA A 176 -5.08 5.38 -19.01
CA ALA A 176 -3.65 5.47 -19.34
C ALA A 176 -3.02 6.76 -18.79
N ALA A 177 -3.72 7.89 -18.87
CA ALA A 177 -3.27 9.15 -18.28
C ALA A 177 -3.20 9.08 -16.74
N ALA A 178 -4.18 8.46 -16.08
CA ALA A 178 -4.17 8.25 -14.63
C ALA A 178 -2.98 7.39 -14.18
N ARG A 179 -2.69 6.29 -14.89
CA ARG A 179 -1.51 5.45 -14.63
C ARG A 179 -0.20 6.24 -14.80
N LYS A 180 -0.06 6.99 -15.88
CA LYS A 180 1.11 7.84 -16.11
C LYS A 180 1.28 8.91 -15.03
N ALA A 181 0.19 9.50 -14.54
CA ALA A 181 0.23 10.46 -13.44
C ALA A 181 0.71 9.79 -12.13
N PHE A 182 0.26 8.57 -11.86
CA PHE A 182 0.71 7.77 -10.72
C PHE A 182 2.21 7.46 -10.80
N ASP A 183 2.69 7.02 -11.97
CA ASP A 183 4.12 6.77 -12.23
C ASP A 183 4.97 8.03 -12.00
N SER A 184 4.47 9.19 -12.45
CA SER A 184 5.14 10.48 -12.23
C SER A 184 5.27 10.82 -10.73
N LYS A 185 4.30 10.40 -9.89
CA LYS A 185 4.39 10.56 -8.44
C LYS A 185 5.43 9.63 -7.82
N LEU A 186 5.53 8.38 -8.29
CA LEU A 186 6.59 7.46 -7.86
C LEU A 186 7.96 8.08 -8.16
N GLU A 187 8.17 8.56 -9.38
CA GLU A 187 9.42 9.18 -9.81
C GLU A 187 9.74 10.47 -9.05
N ALA A 188 8.75 11.33 -8.80
CA ALA A 188 8.94 12.55 -8.00
C ALA A 188 9.41 12.24 -6.57
N ALA A 189 8.92 11.15 -5.99
CA ALA A 189 9.37 10.63 -4.70
C ALA A 189 10.71 9.86 -4.76
N GLY A 190 11.35 9.78 -5.93
CA GLY A 190 12.62 9.08 -6.14
C GLY A 190 12.49 7.56 -6.28
N GLY A 191 11.26 7.07 -6.45
CA GLY A 191 10.94 5.67 -6.71
C GLY A 191 10.98 5.30 -8.19
N ASN A 192 10.53 4.08 -8.47
CA ASN A 192 10.47 3.52 -9.82
C ASN A 192 9.05 3.59 -10.38
N ALA A 193 8.88 4.04 -11.63
CA ALA A 193 7.61 3.93 -12.36
C ALA A 193 7.30 2.48 -12.75
N PHE A 194 6.01 2.16 -12.97
CA PHE A 194 5.59 0.88 -13.52
C PHE A 194 5.74 0.87 -15.05
N THR A 195 6.75 0.18 -15.58
CA THR A 195 7.11 0.38 -17.00
C THR A 195 6.49 -0.58 -18.00
N THR A 196 6.03 -1.78 -17.62
CA THR A 196 5.28 -2.79 -18.44
C THR A 196 5.38 -4.23 -17.88
N ASN A 197 6.22 -4.44 -16.87
CA ASN A 197 6.52 -5.76 -16.33
C ASN A 197 5.33 -6.44 -15.64
N TYR A 198 5.46 -7.76 -15.50
CA TYR A 198 4.70 -8.54 -14.55
C TYR A 198 5.26 -8.32 -13.15
N TYR A 199 4.38 -8.41 -12.15
CA TYR A 199 4.75 -8.35 -10.75
C TYR A 199 4.26 -9.61 -10.06
N TRP A 200 5.18 -10.26 -9.36
CA TRP A 200 4.86 -11.35 -8.48
C TRP A 200 3.86 -10.94 -7.41
N SER A 201 2.82 -11.75 -7.28
CA SER A 201 2.00 -11.78 -6.08
C SER A 201 2.57 -12.78 -5.08
N SER A 202 2.11 -12.71 -3.83
CA SER A 202 2.36 -13.75 -2.83
C SER A 202 1.49 -14.99 -2.99
N SER A 203 0.56 -15.02 -3.95
CA SER A 203 -0.37 -16.14 -4.14
C SER A 203 0.30 -17.25 -4.94
N GLU A 204 0.49 -18.40 -4.31
CA GLU A 204 0.88 -19.65 -4.97
C GLU A 204 -0.23 -20.08 -5.95
N GLY A 205 0.17 -20.50 -7.15
CA GLY A 205 -0.71 -21.07 -8.17
C GLY A 205 -0.77 -22.59 -8.10
N ASP A 206 0.40 -23.22 -8.01
CA ASP A 206 0.61 -24.66 -7.77
C ASP A 206 2.07 -24.87 -7.31
N ASN A 207 2.51 -26.12 -7.15
CA ASN A 207 3.84 -26.53 -6.66
C ASN A 207 5.07 -26.01 -7.43
N SER A 208 4.86 -25.30 -8.54
CA SER A 208 5.90 -24.75 -9.41
C SER A 208 5.51 -23.41 -10.03
N LEU A 209 4.33 -22.88 -9.70
CA LEU A 209 3.75 -21.69 -10.32
C LEU A 209 3.32 -20.69 -9.25
N ALA A 210 3.64 -19.42 -9.44
CA ALA A 210 3.11 -18.31 -8.65
C ALA A 210 2.29 -17.37 -9.53
N TRP A 211 1.31 -16.70 -8.95
CA TRP A 211 0.50 -15.72 -9.65
C TRP A 211 1.25 -14.39 -9.83
N GLU A 212 1.07 -13.77 -10.99
CA GLU A 212 1.62 -12.47 -11.35
C GLU A 212 0.56 -11.61 -12.06
N VAL A 213 0.74 -10.28 -12.02
CA VAL A 213 -0.13 -9.32 -12.70
C VAL A 213 0.72 -8.39 -13.56
N ASN A 214 0.32 -8.21 -14.82
CA ASN A 214 0.96 -7.28 -15.74
C ASN A 214 0.52 -5.84 -15.48
N PHE A 215 1.46 -4.94 -15.22
CA PHE A 215 1.14 -3.54 -14.91
C PHE A 215 1.04 -2.61 -16.14
N SER A 216 1.00 -3.17 -17.35
CA SER A 216 0.64 -2.43 -18.58
C SER A 216 -0.84 -2.54 -18.95
N ASN A 217 -1.47 -3.68 -18.65
CA ASN A 217 -2.82 -4.01 -19.12
C ASN A 217 -3.67 -4.77 -18.07
N GLY A 218 -3.12 -5.11 -16.91
CA GLY A 218 -3.79 -5.88 -15.86
C GLY A 218 -3.86 -7.38 -16.12
N TYR A 219 -3.23 -7.90 -17.18
CA TYR A 219 -3.26 -9.33 -17.48
C TYR A 219 -2.77 -10.14 -16.28
N THR A 220 -3.64 -11.01 -15.75
CA THR A 220 -3.34 -11.81 -14.56
C THR A 220 -3.10 -13.25 -15.00
N THR A 221 -1.95 -13.80 -14.66
CA THR A 221 -1.55 -15.16 -15.04
C THR A 221 -0.69 -15.77 -13.94
N ASN A 222 -0.22 -16.99 -14.16
CA ASN A 222 0.85 -17.57 -13.38
C ASN A 222 2.07 -17.87 -14.25
N LEU A 223 3.23 -17.92 -13.60
CA LEU A 223 4.51 -18.20 -14.22
C LEU A 223 5.32 -19.10 -13.28
N ASN A 224 6.31 -19.80 -13.85
CA ASN A 224 7.21 -20.65 -13.08
C ASN A 224 7.91 -19.83 -11.99
N GLU A 225 7.75 -20.24 -10.73
CA GLU A 225 8.21 -19.53 -9.54
C GLU A 225 9.73 -19.31 -9.48
N SER A 226 10.49 -20.14 -10.21
CA SER A 226 11.94 -20.01 -10.36
C SER A 226 12.33 -19.01 -11.45
N SER A 227 11.38 -18.33 -12.09
CA SER A 227 11.66 -17.26 -13.05
C SER A 227 11.91 -15.94 -12.32
N PRO A 228 12.84 -15.09 -12.78
CA PRO A 228 13.02 -13.79 -12.17
C PRO A 228 11.99 -12.81 -12.74
N ASP A 229 11.16 -12.24 -11.87
CA ASP A 229 10.16 -11.22 -12.23
C ASP A 229 10.13 -10.10 -11.18
N MET A 230 9.37 -9.03 -11.43
CA MET A 230 9.35 -7.89 -10.53
C MET A 230 8.58 -8.19 -9.24
N ALA A 231 9.02 -7.60 -8.14
CA ALA A 231 8.32 -7.60 -6.87
C ALA A 231 8.23 -6.17 -6.34
N ARG A 232 7.05 -5.83 -5.81
CA ARG A 232 6.78 -4.56 -5.16
C ARG A 232 5.89 -4.81 -3.95
N CYS A 233 6.18 -4.15 -2.84
CA CYS A 233 5.48 -4.40 -1.59
C CYS A 233 4.28 -3.49 -1.44
N ILE A 234 3.32 -3.93 -0.64
CA ILE A 234 2.26 -3.09 -0.11
C ILE A 234 2.27 -3.14 1.42
N LEU A 235 1.59 -2.17 2.03
CA LEU A 235 1.45 -2.04 3.47
C LEU A 235 0.05 -1.50 3.80
N ASN A 236 -0.56 -2.01 4.88
CA ASN A 236 -1.81 -1.48 5.42
C ASN A 236 -1.51 -0.36 6.43
N PHE A 237 -2.31 0.71 6.45
CA PHE A 237 -2.22 1.78 7.46
C PHE A 237 -3.58 2.08 8.08
#